data_AF-A0AAE1HSM5-F1
#
_entry.id   AF-A0AAE1HSM5-F1
#
_cell.length_a   1.000
_cell.length_b   1.000
_cell.length_c   1.000
_cell.angle_alpha   90.00
_cell.angle_beta   90.00
_cell.angle_gamma   90.00
#
_symmetry.space_group_name_H-M   'P 1'
#
loop_
_entity.id
_entity.type
_entity.pdbx_description
1 polymer ?
#
loop_
_entity_poly.entity_id
_entity_poly.type
_entity_poly.pdbx_seq_one_letter_code
_entity_poly.pdbx_strand_id
1 'polypeptide(L)'
;MYKPLTGKTNVSGSKLYIAAFLSKGAVDGSILSKLCLEATALIEQSGFNVDMWVCDGDSWNRVMWNKMGLKNLFAYQRPSKTQV
;
A
#
# COMPACT_ATOMS: atom_id res chain seq x y z
N MET A 1 -2.14 -7.66 -2.26
CA MET A 1 -3.47 -8.30 -2.26
C MET A 1 -4.42 -7.39 -3.01
N TYR A 2 -5.07 -7.86 -4.07
CA TYR A 2 -6.04 -7.09 -4.83
C TYR A 2 -7.46 -7.40 -4.37
N LYS A 3 -8.27 -6.35 -4.27
CA LYS A 3 -9.70 -6.44 -3.97
C LYS A 3 -10.43 -5.49 -4.93
N PRO A 4 -11.31 -5.99 -5.81
CA PRO A 4 -12.07 -5.10 -6.70
C PRO A 4 -13.03 -4.24 -5.88
N LEU A 5 -13.17 -2.97 -6.27
CA LEU A 5 -14.18 -2.05 -5.69
C LEU A 5 -15.57 -2.28 -6.29
N THR A 6 -15.63 -2.68 -7.57
CA THR A 6 -16.87 -2.95 -8.29
C THR A 6 -16.80 -4.31 -8.99
N GLY A 7 -17.90 -5.08 -8.92
CA GLY A 7 -17.99 -6.42 -9.48
C GLY A 7 -17.59 -7.51 -8.49
N LYS A 8 -18.37 -8.60 -8.46
CA LYS A 8 -17.91 -9.86 -7.85
C LYS A 8 -16.84 -10.41 -8.78
N THR A 9 -15.68 -10.77 -8.26
CA THR A 9 -14.87 -11.75 -8.98
C THR A 9 -15.78 -12.96 -9.21
N ASN A 10 -15.85 -13.48 -10.44
CA ASN A 10 -16.66 -14.68 -10.75
C ASN A 10 -16.20 -15.93 -9.96
N VAL A 11 -15.21 -15.75 -9.09
CA VAL A 11 -14.74 -16.69 -8.09
C VAL A 11 -15.10 -16.11 -6.71
N SER A 12 -16.16 -16.66 -6.11
CA SER A 12 -16.61 -16.29 -4.76
C SER A 12 -15.49 -16.56 -3.74
N GLY A 13 -14.82 -15.51 -3.25
CA GLY A 13 -13.84 -15.60 -2.16
C GLY A 13 -12.36 -15.63 -2.57
N SER A 14 -12.02 -15.55 -3.86
CA SER A 14 -10.61 -15.60 -4.28
C SER A 14 -9.92 -14.25 -4.16
N LYS A 15 -9.07 -14.11 -3.15
CA LYS A 15 -8.08 -13.02 -3.08
C LYS A 15 -7.08 -13.21 -4.22
N LEU A 16 -7.00 -12.25 -5.15
CA LEU A 16 -5.98 -12.27 -6.19
C LEU A 16 -4.72 -11.58 -5.68
N TYR A 17 -3.59 -12.27 -5.71
CA TYR A 17 -2.28 -11.66 -5.53
C TYR A 17 -1.72 -11.38 -6.92
N ILE A 18 -1.62 -10.11 -7.29
CA ILE A 18 -1.15 -9.70 -8.63
C ILE A 18 0.37 -9.53 -8.69
N ALA A 19 1.03 -9.37 -7.53
CA ALA A 19 2.49 -9.28 -7.43
C ALA A 19 2.97 -9.66 -6.03
N ALA A 20 4.18 -10.22 -5.96
CA ALA A 20 4.95 -10.42 -4.73
C ALA A 20 6.39 -9.98 -4.98
N PHE A 21 6.86 -8.98 -4.22
CA PHE A 21 8.23 -8.48 -4.31
C PHE A 21 9.02 -9.05 -3.14
N LEU A 22 9.93 -9.98 -3.41
CA LEU A 22 10.78 -10.58 -2.39
C LEU A 22 12.10 -9.80 -2.30
N SER A 23 12.55 -9.55 -1.08
CA SER A 23 13.86 -8.96 -0.80
C SER A 23 14.49 -9.61 0.44
N LYS A 24 15.81 -9.48 0.60
CA LYS A 24 16.49 -9.91 1.83
C LYS A 24 16.20 -8.88 2.95
N GLY A 25 15.16 -9.14 3.73
CA GLY A 25 14.70 -8.24 4.80
C GLY A 25 13.63 -7.26 4.32
N ALA A 26 13.44 -6.17 5.08
CA ALA A 26 12.53 -5.11 4.72
C ALA A 26 13.09 -4.27 3.56
N VAL A 27 12.24 -4.00 2.56
CA VAL A 27 12.58 -3.14 1.42
C VAL A 27 12.66 -1.69 1.90
N ASP A 28 13.70 -0.96 1.46
CA ASP A 28 13.80 0.48 1.71
C ASP A 28 12.57 1.23 1.18
N GLY A 29 12.06 2.20 1.93
CA GLY A 29 10.85 2.95 1.55
C GLY A 29 10.96 3.66 0.20
N SER A 30 12.17 4.04 -0.24
CA SER A 30 12.39 4.60 -1.58
C SER A 30 12.23 3.55 -2.67
N ILE A 31 12.73 2.35 -2.46
CA ILE A 31 12.56 1.24 -3.41
C ILE A 31 11.09 0.82 -3.43
N LEU A 32 10.46 0.71 -2.26
CA LEU A 32 9.05 0.39 -2.13
C LEU A 32 8.16 1.37 -2.91
N SER A 33 8.46 2.67 -2.86
CA SER A 33 7.73 3.69 -3.63
C SER A 33 7.77 3.47 -5.14
N LYS A 34 8.92 3.03 -5.68
CA LYS A 34 9.08 2.72 -7.11
C LYS A 34 8.32 1.46 -7.48
N LEU A 35 8.46 0.40 -6.67
CA LEU A 35 7.78 -0.87 -6.89
C LEU A 35 6.26 -0.70 -6.92
N CYS A 36 5.69 0.10 -6.00
CA CYS A 36 4.26 0.35 -5.97
C CYS A 36 3.76 1.13 -7.20
N LEU A 37 4.53 2.13 -7.67
CA LEU A 37 4.21 2.88 -8.89
C LEU A 37 4.28 2.00 -10.15
N GLU A 38 5.36 1.23 -10.30
CA GLU A 38 5.53 0.33 -11.44
C GLU A 38 4.46 -0.77 -11.44
N ALA A 39 4.15 -1.35 -10.29
CA ALA A 39 3.07 -2.32 -10.16
C ALA A 39 1.72 -1.71 -10.57
N THR A 40 1.44 -0.48 -10.15
CA THR A 40 0.22 0.24 -10.52
C THR A 40 0.14 0.47 -12.02
N ALA A 41 1.22 0.99 -12.62
CA ALA A 41 1.27 1.23 -14.06
C ALA A 41 1.08 -0.06 -14.87
N LEU A 42 1.68 -1.17 -14.46
CA LEU A 42 1.51 -2.47 -15.13
C LEU A 42 0.08 -3.00 -15.03
N ILE A 43 -0.54 -2.88 -13.85
CA ILE A 43 -1.93 -3.28 -13.64
C ILE A 43 -2.86 -2.43 -14.52
N GLU A 44 -2.64 -1.12 -14.57
CA GLU A 44 -3.43 -0.21 -15.39
C GLU A 44 -3.27 -0.46 -16.89
N GLN A 45 -2.04 -0.72 -17.35
CA GLN A 45 -1.79 -1.13 -18.74
C GLN A 45 -2.47 -2.45 -19.11
N SER A 46 -2.73 -3.33 -18.14
CA SER A 46 -3.46 -4.58 -18.37
C SER A 46 -4.99 -4.42 -18.37
N GLY A 47 -5.51 -3.19 -18.28
CA GLY A 47 -6.93 -2.87 -18.40
C GLY A 47 -7.71 -2.85 -17.09
N PHE A 48 -7.03 -2.86 -15.94
CA PHE A 48 -7.64 -2.66 -14.63
C PHE A 48 -7.48 -1.22 -14.16
N ASN A 49 -8.30 -0.76 -13.22
CA ASN A 49 -8.10 0.53 -12.55
C ASN A 49 -7.64 0.28 -11.12
N VAL A 50 -6.65 1.06 -10.65
CA VAL A 50 -6.14 0.96 -9.28
C VAL A 50 -6.54 2.20 -8.49
N ASP A 51 -7.57 2.07 -7.66
CA ASP A 51 -8.09 3.22 -6.89
C ASP A 51 -7.29 3.53 -5.61
N MET A 52 -6.72 2.51 -4.95
CA MET A 52 -6.01 2.70 -3.68
C MET A 52 -4.97 1.63 -3.38
N TRP A 53 -3.95 2.00 -2.59
CA TRP A 53 -3.05 1.06 -1.93
C TRP A 53 -3.44 0.90 -0.46
N VAL A 54 -3.27 -0.32 0.08
CA VAL A 54 -3.50 -0.61 1.49
C VAL A 54 -2.23 -1.23 2.07
N CYS A 55 -1.65 -0.58 3.08
CA CYS A 55 -0.52 -1.08 3.85
C CYS A 55 -0.65 -0.68 5.33
N ASP A 56 0.12 -1.34 6.20
CA ASP A 56 0.18 -0.95 7.61
C ASP A 56 1.00 0.35 7.80
N GLY A 57 1.07 0.81 9.05
CA GLY A 57 1.78 2.03 9.39
C GLY A 57 3.26 1.88 9.65
N ASP A 58 3.97 0.82 9.21
CA ASP A 58 5.39 0.62 9.54
C ASP A 58 6.32 1.68 8.88
N SER A 59 7.55 1.79 9.38
CA SER A 59 8.55 2.79 9.04
C SER A 59 8.81 2.94 7.54
N TRP A 60 9.00 1.84 6.79
CA TRP A 60 9.19 1.87 5.34
C TRP A 60 7.95 2.32 4.58
N ASN A 61 6.75 1.95 5.06
CA ASN A 61 5.47 2.42 4.48
C ASN A 61 5.30 3.92 4.68
N ARG A 62 5.64 4.45 5.86
CA ARG A 62 5.62 5.90 6.11
C ARG A 62 6.63 6.67 5.24
N VAL A 63 7.81 6.11 5.00
CA VAL A 63 8.79 6.69 4.07
C VAL A 63 8.23 6.71 2.63
N MET A 64 7.60 5.63 2.20
CA MET A 64 6.89 5.59 0.92
C MET A 64 5.80 6.66 0.83
N TRP A 65 4.96 6.82 1.86
CA TRP A 65 3.90 7.82 1.90
C TRP A 65 4.43 9.25 1.76
N ASN A 66 5.50 9.57 2.50
CA ASN A 66 6.15 10.88 2.40
C ASN A 66 6.66 11.16 0.98
N LYS A 67 7.17 10.14 0.27
CA LYS A 67 7.58 10.27 -1.14
C LYS A 67 6.40 10.48 -2.09
N MET A 68 5.23 9.95 -1.77
CA MET A 68 3.97 10.21 -2.49
C MET A 68 3.33 11.55 -2.10
N GLY A 69 4.01 12.39 -1.31
CA GLY A 69 3.48 13.68 -0.86
C GLY A 69 2.44 13.57 0.25
N LEU A 70 2.17 12.37 0.77
CA LEU A 70 1.26 12.15 1.88
C LEU A 70 1.94 12.51 3.20
N LYS A 71 1.71 13.75 3.65
CA LYS A 71 2.24 14.29 4.92
C LYS A 71 1.16 14.24 6.00
N ASN A 72 1.57 14.08 7.26
CA ASN A 72 0.70 14.18 8.46
C ASN A 72 -0.46 13.18 8.56
N LEU A 73 -0.35 11.98 7.98
CA LEU A 73 -1.39 10.95 8.05
C LEU A 73 -1.70 10.44 9.48
N PHE A 74 -0.82 10.71 10.44
CA PHE A 74 -0.96 10.36 11.86
C PHE A 74 -0.96 11.57 12.79
N ALA A 75 -1.42 12.74 12.34
CA ALA A 75 -1.63 13.88 13.24
C ALA A 75 -2.58 13.56 14.42
N TYR A 76 -3.30 12.43 14.37
CA TYR A 76 -3.83 11.80 15.57
C TYR A 76 -2.70 11.15 16.39
N GLN A 77 -2.09 11.93 17.26
CA GLN A 77 -1.31 11.40 18.38
C GLN A 77 -2.29 10.95 19.46
N ARG A 78 -2.22 9.69 19.89
CA ARG A 78 -2.92 9.25 21.10
C ARG A 78 -2.42 10.13 22.25
N PRO A 79 -3.28 10.88 22.96
CA PRO A 79 -2.82 11.69 24.08
C PRO A 79 -2.05 10.78 25.04
N SER A 80 -0.82 11.19 25.38
CA SER A 80 -0.02 10.46 26.37
C SER A 80 -0.87 10.34 27.63
N LYS A 81 -0.95 9.13 28.20
CA LYS A 81 -1.56 8.96 29.51
C LYS A 81 -0.77 9.84 30.46
N THR A 82 -1.35 10.96 30.90
CA THR A 82 -0.84 11.76 32.00
C THR A 82 -0.61 10.80 33.15
N GLN A 83 0.65 10.57 33.52
CA GLN A 83 0.93 9.93 34.79
C GLN A 83 0.52 10.93 35.86
N VAL A 84 -0.60 10.63 36.51
CA VAL A 84 -1.07 11.27 37.73
C VAL A 84 -0.28 10.69 38.90
#